data_AF-A0A1Z8KSM4-F1
#
_entry.id   AF-A0A1Z8KSM4-F1
#
_cell.length_a   1.000
_cell.length_b   1.000
_cell.length_c   1.000
_cell.angle_alpha   90.00
_cell.angle_beta   90.00
_cell.angle_gamma   90.00
#
_symmetry.space_group_name_H-M   'P 1'
#
loop_
_entity.id
_entity.type
_entity.pdbx_description
1 polymer ?
#
loop_
_entity_poly.entity_id
_entity_poly.type
_entity_poly.pdbx_seq_one_letter_code
_entity_poly.pdbx_strand_id
1 'polypeptide(L)'
;MAAHDGNTGSPEKTGKDGRPLPEKIIEAHRQSGAPLTRDDVASIVSSVIGTMDGDLRATNVKLYSELDAIAQYIKAAKLEIAAIQPVERQMTDISNASDELDAVVAATEDATSSILDACEQIEGVVTEIPEGHARDGVVDGVTKIYESCNFQDITGQRIAKVVRTLKHLENRIDELLDVFGNAPMPTTTTEKEVEDVSLEDDERLKLLNGPALPGAAIDQDQIDKLLADLDN
;
A
#
# COMPACT_ATOMS: atom_id res chain seq x y z
N MET A 1 19.40 -31.19 32.66
CA MET A 1 18.86 -32.45 32.13
C MET A 1 18.03 -32.11 30.91
N ALA A 2 18.63 -32.19 29.72
CA ALA A 2 17.97 -32.26 28.41
C ALA A 2 19.08 -32.55 27.38
N ALA A 3 19.26 -33.82 27.06
CA ALA A 3 20.11 -34.27 25.96
C ALA A 3 19.30 -34.13 24.67
N HIS A 4 19.79 -33.35 23.72
CA HIS A 4 19.26 -33.33 22.36
C HIS A 4 20.31 -34.01 21.48
N ASP A 5 20.04 -35.28 21.16
CA ASP A 5 20.84 -36.11 20.27
C ASP A 5 20.86 -35.50 18.87
N GLY A 6 22.00 -34.91 18.51
CA GLY A 6 22.32 -34.53 17.14
C GLY A 6 22.61 -35.77 16.31
N ASN A 7 21.56 -36.43 15.82
CA ASN A 7 21.68 -37.43 14.77
C ASN A 7 21.94 -36.74 13.42
N THR A 8 23.19 -36.37 13.16
CA THR A 8 23.63 -35.91 11.84
C THR A 8 23.85 -37.12 10.94
N GLY A 9 22.74 -37.67 10.42
CA GLY A 9 22.76 -38.67 9.36
C GLY A 9 23.44 -38.07 8.12
N SER A 10 24.59 -38.61 7.75
CA SER A 10 25.24 -38.32 6.48
C SER A 10 24.30 -38.70 5.33
N PRO A 11 24.25 -37.92 4.23
CA PRO A 11 23.36 -38.21 3.11
C PRO A 11 23.72 -39.58 2.52
N GLU A 12 22.83 -40.55 2.72
CA GLU A 12 22.97 -41.89 2.15
C GLU A 12 23.03 -41.77 0.62
N LYS A 13 24.14 -42.25 0.06
CA LYS A 13 24.40 -42.25 -1.38
C LYS A 13 23.53 -43.31 -2.03
N THR A 14 22.33 -42.91 -2.42
CA THR A 14 21.36 -43.74 -3.12
C THR A 14 21.57 -43.61 -4.63
N GLY A 15 21.41 -44.70 -5.37
CA GLY A 15 21.37 -44.68 -6.84
C GLY A 15 20.18 -45.48 -7.32
N LYS A 16 19.41 -44.93 -8.26
CA LYS A 16 18.26 -45.45 -9.08
C LYS A 16 17.13 -46.24 -8.40
N ASP A 17 17.42 -47.05 -7.39
CA ASP A 17 16.46 -47.86 -6.62
C ASP A 17 16.26 -47.34 -5.18
N GLY A 18 16.84 -46.19 -4.83
CA GLY A 18 16.75 -45.62 -3.47
C GLY A 18 17.50 -46.39 -2.37
N ARG A 19 18.08 -47.55 -2.67
CA ARG A 19 18.79 -48.41 -1.71
C ARG A 19 20.25 -47.97 -1.50
N PRO A 20 20.75 -47.92 -0.25
CA PRO A 20 22.10 -47.51 0.06
C PRO A 20 23.13 -48.55 -0.41
N LEU A 21 24.33 -48.07 -0.77
CA LEU A 21 25.44 -48.89 -1.30
C LEU A 21 25.73 -50.18 -0.50
N PRO A 22 25.69 -50.20 0.85
CA PRO A 22 25.88 -51.41 1.64
C PRO A 22 24.85 -52.50 1.33
N GLU A 23 23.57 -52.14 1.17
CA GLU A 23 22.51 -53.11 0.84
C GLU A 23 22.68 -53.71 -0.55
N LYS A 24 23.15 -52.93 -1.52
CA LYS A 24 23.43 -53.43 -2.88
C LYS A 24 24.58 -54.43 -2.90
N ILE A 25 25.61 -54.19 -2.08
CA ILE A 25 26.75 -55.11 -1.94
C ILE A 25 26.32 -56.41 -1.24
N ILE A 26 25.51 -56.31 -0.19
CA ILE A 26 24.98 -57.48 0.54
C ILE A 26 24.10 -58.34 -0.37
N GLU A 27 23.23 -57.72 -1.16
CA GLU A 27 22.34 -58.46 -2.07
C GLU A 27 23.11 -59.09 -3.24
N ALA A 28 24.07 -58.37 -3.83
CA ALA A 28 24.93 -58.93 -4.87
C ALA A 28 25.72 -60.15 -4.36
N HIS A 29 26.20 -60.09 -3.11
CA HIS A 29 26.86 -61.21 -2.46
C HIS A 29 25.92 -62.40 -2.21
N ARG A 30 24.67 -62.12 -1.81
CA ARG A 30 23.62 -63.14 -1.58
C ARG A 30 23.20 -63.84 -2.89
N GLN A 31 23.12 -63.09 -3.99
CA GLN A 31 22.72 -63.62 -5.31
C GLN A 31 23.84 -64.41 -5.99
N SER A 32 25.10 -64.01 -5.81
CA SER A 32 26.24 -64.70 -6.42
C SER A 32 26.61 -66.01 -5.71
N GLY A 33 26.21 -66.20 -4.44
CA GLY A 33 26.52 -67.39 -3.65
C GLY A 33 28.01 -67.60 -3.34
N ALA A 34 28.87 -66.64 -3.69
CA ALA A 34 30.32 -66.67 -3.56
C ALA A 34 30.86 -65.28 -3.13
N PRO A 35 32.09 -65.19 -2.58
CA PRO A 35 32.73 -63.91 -2.28
C PRO A 35 32.82 -63.03 -3.52
N LEU A 36 32.28 -61.80 -3.44
CA LEU A 36 32.33 -60.83 -4.53
C LEU A 36 33.78 -60.51 -4.88
N THR A 37 34.08 -60.45 -6.18
CA THR A 37 35.40 -60.04 -6.64
C THR A 37 35.56 -58.52 -6.56
N ARG A 38 36.81 -58.05 -6.62
CA ARG A 38 37.08 -56.59 -6.65
C ARG A 38 36.42 -55.92 -7.86
N ASP A 39 36.29 -56.64 -8.97
CA ASP A 39 35.68 -56.12 -10.20
C ASP A 39 34.15 -55.97 -10.06
N ASP A 40 33.50 -56.89 -9.35
CA ASP A 40 32.06 -56.81 -9.04
C ASP A 40 31.75 -55.58 -8.17
N VAL A 41 32.57 -55.35 -7.14
CA VAL A 41 32.43 -54.17 -6.28
C VAL A 41 32.70 -52.87 -7.06
N ALA A 42 33.72 -52.86 -7.92
CA ALA A 42 34.03 -51.70 -8.76
C ALA A 42 32.89 -51.38 -9.75
N SER A 43 32.24 -52.40 -10.31
CA SER A 43 31.07 -52.25 -11.18
C SER A 43 29.87 -51.65 -10.44
N ILE A 44 29.57 -52.13 -9.24
CA ILE A 44 28.48 -51.61 -8.40
C ILE A 44 28.73 -50.13 -8.03
N VAL A 45 29.96 -49.80 -7.61
CA VAL A 45 30.33 -48.42 -7.26
C VAL A 45 30.25 -47.50 -8.48
N SER A 46 30.73 -47.95 -9.65
CA SER A 46 30.66 -47.17 -10.90
C SER A 46 29.22 -46.91 -11.34
N SER A 47 28.33 -47.89 -11.15
CA SER A 47 26.89 -47.74 -11.41
C SER A 47 26.22 -46.72 -10.48
N VAL A 48 26.58 -46.74 -9.18
CA VAL A 48 26.07 -45.75 -8.22
C VAL A 48 26.58 -44.34 -8.55
N ILE A 49 27.87 -44.17 -8.84
CA ILE A 49 28.44 -42.86 -9.21
C ILE A 49 27.82 -42.33 -10.50
N GLY A 50 27.67 -43.16 -11.54
CA GLY A 50 27.04 -42.77 -12.80
C GLY A 50 25.57 -42.38 -12.64
N THR A 51 24.88 -42.97 -11.68
CA THR A 51 23.49 -42.59 -11.37
C THR A 51 23.41 -41.26 -10.61
N MET A 52 24.27 -41.07 -9.61
CA MET A 52 24.33 -39.81 -8.84
C MET A 52 24.68 -38.61 -9.73
N ASP A 53 25.60 -38.78 -10.69
CA ASP A 53 25.93 -37.74 -11.67
C ASP A 53 24.72 -37.40 -12.57
N GLY A 54 23.94 -38.41 -12.96
CA GLY A 54 22.70 -38.23 -13.71
C GLY A 54 21.62 -37.46 -12.95
N ASP A 55 21.39 -37.80 -11.68
CA ASP A 55 20.36 -37.16 -10.84
C ASP A 55 20.72 -35.70 -10.48
N LEU A 56 22.00 -35.42 -10.22
CA LEU A 56 22.50 -34.06 -10.01
C LEU A 56 22.34 -33.20 -11.27
N ARG A 57 22.62 -33.76 -12.46
CA ARG A 57 22.40 -33.07 -13.73
C ARG A 57 20.93 -32.77 -13.98
N ALA A 58 20.05 -33.73 -13.75
CA ALA A 58 18.60 -33.52 -13.92
C ALA A 58 18.06 -32.45 -12.96
N THR A 59 18.52 -32.45 -11.71
CA THR A 59 18.14 -31.44 -10.70
C THR A 59 18.63 -30.04 -11.09
N ASN A 60 19.87 -29.93 -11.57
CA ASN A 60 20.40 -28.66 -12.05
C ASN A 60 19.62 -28.13 -13.26
N VAL A 61 19.30 -28.97 -14.24
CA VAL A 61 18.49 -28.57 -15.41
C VAL A 61 17.12 -28.07 -14.98
N LYS A 62 16.48 -28.76 -14.02
CA LYS A 62 15.19 -28.34 -13.46
C LYS A 62 15.30 -26.98 -12.76
N LEU A 63 16.32 -26.79 -11.92
CA LEU A 63 16.54 -25.52 -11.22
C LEU A 63 16.80 -24.35 -12.19
N TYR A 64 17.61 -24.57 -13.23
CA TYR A 64 17.82 -23.56 -14.28
C TYR A 64 16.52 -23.23 -15.02
N SER A 65 15.67 -24.23 -15.30
CA SER A 65 14.39 -23.98 -15.96
C SER A 65 13.39 -23.22 -15.08
N GLU A 66 13.38 -23.48 -13.77
CA GLU A 66 12.55 -22.75 -12.81
C GLU A 66 13.04 -21.31 -12.64
N LEU A 67 14.37 -21.11 -12.58
CA LEU A 67 14.96 -19.77 -12.51
C LEU A 67 14.70 -18.96 -13.79
N ASP A 68 14.76 -19.60 -14.95
CA ASP A 68 14.43 -18.97 -16.23
C ASP A 68 12.95 -18.61 -16.31
N ALA A 69 12.05 -19.48 -15.82
CA ALA A 69 10.62 -19.19 -15.74
C ALA A 69 10.33 -17.98 -14.83
N ILE A 70 11.00 -17.89 -13.67
CA ILE A 70 10.90 -16.73 -12.77
C ILE A 70 11.45 -15.46 -13.45
N ALA A 71 12.60 -15.56 -14.12
CA ALA A 71 13.19 -14.42 -14.83
C ALA A 71 12.29 -13.92 -15.97
N GLN A 72 11.67 -14.83 -16.72
CA GLN A 72 10.68 -14.51 -17.75
C GLN A 72 9.43 -13.86 -17.15
N TYR A 73 8.95 -14.37 -16.01
CA TYR A 73 7.81 -13.79 -15.30
C TYR A 73 8.10 -12.37 -14.82
N ILE A 74 9.28 -12.14 -14.20
CA ILE A 74 9.73 -10.81 -13.79
C ILE A 74 9.84 -9.88 -15.00
N LYS A 75 10.38 -10.36 -16.13
CA LYS A 75 10.49 -9.57 -17.36
C LYS A 75 9.11 -9.19 -17.92
N ALA A 76 8.16 -10.12 -17.93
CA ALA A 76 6.80 -9.86 -18.37
C ALA A 76 6.09 -8.85 -17.46
N ALA A 77 6.19 -9.03 -16.13
CA ALA A 77 5.64 -8.09 -15.16
C ALA A 77 6.27 -6.70 -15.29
N LYS A 78 7.59 -6.61 -15.51
CA LYS A 78 8.27 -5.33 -15.78
C LYS A 78 7.75 -4.65 -17.04
N LEU A 79 7.49 -5.40 -18.11
CA LEU A 79 6.92 -4.85 -19.34
C LEU A 79 5.46 -4.44 -19.19
N GLU A 80 4.68 -5.18 -18.41
CA GLU A 80 3.28 -4.85 -18.11
C GLU A 80 3.20 -3.59 -17.23
N ILE A 81 4.05 -3.45 -16.22
CA ILE A 81 4.20 -2.23 -15.40
C ILE A 81 4.68 -1.05 -16.26
N ALA A 82 5.63 -1.28 -17.17
CA ALA A 82 6.06 -0.24 -18.12
C ALA A 82 4.95 0.12 -19.12
N ALA A 83 4.06 -0.79 -19.48
CA ALA A 83 2.89 -0.51 -20.33
C ALA A 83 1.78 0.23 -19.58
N ILE A 84 1.75 0.14 -18.25
CA ILE A 84 0.97 1.03 -17.36
C ILE A 84 1.59 2.45 -17.35
N GLN A 85 2.69 2.72 -18.07
CA GLN A 85 3.10 4.10 -18.36
C GLN A 85 2.35 4.70 -19.56
N PRO A 86 1.31 5.50 -19.32
CA PRO A 86 1.07 6.75 -20.03
C PRO A 86 1.29 7.91 -19.05
N VAL A 87 2.46 7.95 -18.43
CA VAL A 87 2.70 8.71 -17.19
C VAL A 87 2.78 10.23 -17.39
N GLU A 88 3.26 10.72 -18.53
CA GLU A 88 3.42 12.18 -18.68
C GLU A 88 2.12 12.95 -18.93
N ARG A 89 1.06 12.30 -19.46
CA ARG A 89 -0.19 13.02 -19.78
C ARG A 89 -1.23 12.92 -18.66
N GLN A 90 -1.28 11.78 -17.98
CA GLN A 90 -2.32 11.50 -16.97
C GLN A 90 -1.96 12.08 -15.58
N MET A 91 -0.67 12.21 -15.25
CA MET A 91 -0.26 12.93 -14.04
C MET A 91 -0.46 14.44 -14.16
N THR A 92 -0.19 15.04 -15.33
CA THR A 92 -0.56 16.44 -15.58
C THR A 92 -2.06 16.67 -15.39
N ASP A 93 -2.92 15.76 -15.82
CA ASP A 93 -4.38 15.93 -15.67
C ASP A 93 -4.82 15.87 -14.20
N ILE A 94 -4.18 15.06 -13.35
CA ILE A 94 -4.48 14.98 -11.90
C ILE A 94 -3.94 16.21 -11.15
N SER A 95 -2.73 16.65 -11.49
CA SER A 95 -2.11 17.86 -10.92
C SER A 95 -2.96 19.09 -11.26
N ASN A 96 -3.32 19.24 -12.55
CA ASN A 96 -4.19 20.30 -13.03
C ASN A 96 -5.56 20.25 -12.33
N ALA A 97 -6.15 19.07 -12.14
CA ALA A 97 -7.43 18.94 -11.45
C ALA A 97 -7.36 19.32 -9.96
N SER A 98 -6.25 19.04 -9.28
CA SER A 98 -6.06 19.42 -7.87
C SER A 98 -5.89 20.92 -7.71
N ASP A 99 -5.16 21.56 -8.62
CA ASP A 99 -4.98 23.02 -8.67
C ASP A 99 -6.28 23.73 -9.07
N GLU A 100 -7.04 23.18 -10.03
CA GLU A 100 -8.38 23.67 -10.36
C GLU A 100 -9.33 23.58 -9.15
N LEU A 101 -9.25 22.50 -8.37
CA LEU A 101 -10.08 22.33 -7.18
C LEU A 101 -9.70 23.33 -6.06
N ASP A 102 -8.41 23.62 -5.87
CA ASP A 102 -7.95 24.68 -4.98
C ASP A 102 -8.45 26.06 -5.45
N ALA A 103 -8.39 26.34 -6.75
CA ALA A 103 -8.90 27.58 -7.33
C ALA A 103 -10.42 27.73 -7.16
N VAL A 104 -11.18 26.64 -7.25
CA VAL A 104 -12.62 26.64 -6.94
C VAL A 104 -12.87 26.97 -5.47
N VAL A 105 -12.11 26.39 -4.54
CA VAL A 105 -12.24 26.71 -3.10
C VAL A 105 -11.99 28.20 -2.88
N ALA A 106 -10.88 28.73 -3.37
CA ALA A 106 -10.53 30.15 -3.22
C ALA A 106 -11.62 31.07 -3.81
N ALA A 107 -12.07 30.79 -5.04
CA ALA A 107 -13.14 31.56 -5.69
C ALA A 107 -14.45 31.52 -4.90
N THR A 108 -14.77 30.39 -4.26
CA THR A 108 -15.96 30.30 -3.40
C THR A 108 -15.79 31.07 -2.10
N GLU A 109 -14.61 31.08 -1.49
CA GLU A 109 -14.32 31.89 -0.30
C GLU A 109 -14.46 33.39 -0.61
N ASP A 110 -13.86 33.85 -1.71
CA ASP A 110 -13.95 35.24 -2.18
C ASP A 110 -15.41 35.65 -2.47
N ALA A 111 -16.18 34.77 -3.11
CA ALA A 111 -17.59 35.01 -3.37
C ALA A 111 -18.39 35.14 -2.08
N THR A 112 -18.12 34.32 -1.06
CA THR A 112 -18.79 34.43 0.24
C THR A 112 -18.38 35.69 0.98
N SER A 113 -17.10 36.06 0.99
CA SER A 113 -16.66 37.33 1.57
C SER A 113 -17.43 38.50 0.95
N SER A 114 -17.57 38.50 -0.39
CA SER A 114 -18.33 39.53 -1.11
C SER A 114 -19.82 39.55 -0.74
N ILE A 115 -20.42 38.38 -0.47
CA ILE A 115 -21.82 38.28 0.00
C ILE A 115 -21.95 38.85 1.42
N LEU A 116 -21.02 38.51 2.32
CA LEU A 116 -21.02 39.01 3.69
C LEU A 116 -20.82 40.54 3.73
N ASP A 117 -19.89 41.07 2.94
CA ASP A 117 -19.68 42.51 2.80
C ASP A 117 -20.93 43.23 2.27
N ALA A 118 -21.68 42.59 1.36
CA ALA A 118 -22.94 43.13 0.86
C ALA A 118 -24.03 43.12 1.95
N CYS A 119 -24.07 42.08 2.79
CA CYS A 119 -24.95 42.02 3.95
C CYS A 119 -24.65 43.15 4.95
N GLU A 120 -23.38 43.41 5.27
CA GLU A 120 -22.99 44.52 6.14
C GLU A 120 -23.43 45.88 5.58
N GLN A 121 -23.27 46.08 4.27
CA GLN A 121 -23.76 47.30 3.60
C GLN A 121 -25.28 47.44 3.69
N ILE A 122 -26.02 46.34 3.51
CA ILE A 122 -27.49 46.33 3.65
C ILE A 122 -27.88 46.72 5.07
N GLU A 123 -27.22 46.18 6.10
CA GLU A 123 -27.48 46.54 7.49
C GLU A 123 -27.24 48.01 7.77
N GLY A 124 -26.16 48.59 7.21
CA GLY A 124 -25.88 50.02 7.31
C GLY A 124 -27.04 50.88 6.80
N VAL A 125 -27.58 50.56 5.63
CA VAL A 125 -28.69 51.31 5.02
C VAL A 125 -30.04 50.99 5.68
N VAL A 126 -30.20 49.79 6.25
CA VAL A 126 -31.43 49.39 6.96
C VAL A 126 -31.73 50.31 8.15
N THR A 127 -30.70 50.92 8.74
CA THR A 127 -30.87 51.89 9.84
C THR A 127 -31.58 53.17 9.41
N GLU A 128 -31.59 53.49 8.11
CA GLU A 128 -32.29 54.64 7.53
C GLU A 128 -33.78 54.36 7.28
N ILE A 129 -34.19 53.09 7.35
CA ILE A 129 -35.58 52.66 7.17
C ILE A 129 -36.34 52.83 8.50
N PRO A 130 -37.52 53.48 8.51
CA PRO A 130 -38.36 53.54 9.71
C PRO A 130 -38.71 52.16 10.25
N GLU A 131 -38.84 52.05 11.58
CA GLU A 131 -39.27 50.81 12.23
C GLU A 131 -40.62 50.33 11.69
N GLY A 132 -40.69 49.03 11.40
CA GLY A 132 -41.87 48.38 10.85
C GLY A 132 -41.54 47.09 10.11
N HIS A 133 -42.59 46.39 9.70
CA HIS A 133 -42.51 45.04 9.14
C HIS A 133 -41.55 44.89 7.95
N ALA A 134 -41.37 45.96 7.15
CA ALA A 134 -40.43 45.96 6.05
C ALA A 134 -38.97 45.97 6.50
N ARG A 135 -38.63 46.71 7.56
CA ARG A 135 -37.28 46.73 8.15
C ARG A 135 -36.96 45.38 8.78
N ASP A 136 -37.89 44.85 9.58
CA ASP A 136 -37.74 43.56 10.26
C ASP A 136 -37.51 42.42 9.25
N GLY A 137 -38.26 42.41 8.14
CA GLY A 137 -38.08 41.42 7.08
C GLY A 137 -36.72 41.47 6.40
N VAL A 138 -36.10 42.65 6.28
CA VAL A 138 -34.73 42.77 5.71
C VAL A 138 -33.70 42.28 6.72
N VAL A 139 -33.83 42.65 8.00
CA VAL A 139 -32.93 42.21 9.08
C VAL A 139 -32.95 40.69 9.24
N ASP A 140 -34.13 40.09 9.27
CA ASP A 140 -34.30 38.62 9.30
C ASP A 140 -33.68 37.94 8.08
N GLY A 141 -33.83 38.56 6.90
CA GLY A 141 -33.24 38.08 5.65
C GLY A 141 -31.72 38.06 5.70
N VAL A 142 -31.09 39.15 6.14
CA VAL A 142 -29.63 39.26 6.30
C VAL A 142 -29.11 38.26 7.33
N THR A 143 -29.81 38.11 8.46
CA THR A 143 -29.45 37.16 9.51
C THR A 143 -29.40 35.72 8.98
N LYS A 144 -30.40 35.32 8.18
CA LYS A 144 -30.41 34.00 7.51
C LYS A 144 -29.26 33.80 6.51
N ILE A 145 -28.83 34.87 5.84
CA ILE A 145 -27.67 34.79 4.94
C ILE A 145 -26.40 34.52 5.75
N TYR A 146 -26.18 35.24 6.86
CA TYR A 146 -25.05 34.97 7.77
C TYR A 146 -25.03 33.52 8.26
N GLU A 147 -26.17 33.00 8.73
CA GLU A 147 -26.29 31.60 9.18
C GLU A 147 -26.00 30.60 8.06
N SER A 148 -26.45 30.89 6.84
CA SER A 148 -26.25 30.01 5.68
C SER A 148 -24.80 30.00 5.19
N CYS A 149 -24.15 31.17 5.17
CA CYS A 149 -22.74 31.30 4.78
C CYS A 149 -21.79 30.68 5.80
N ASN A 150 -22.17 30.60 7.08
CA ASN A 150 -21.36 29.94 8.12
C ASN A 150 -21.16 28.42 7.86
N PHE A 151 -22.07 27.77 7.12
CA PHE A 151 -21.90 26.36 6.71
C PHE A 151 -20.84 26.15 5.61
N GLN A 152 -20.38 27.21 4.95
CA GLN A 152 -19.36 27.11 3.91
C GLN A 152 -18.01 26.65 4.47
N ASP A 153 -17.66 27.05 5.70
CA ASP A 153 -16.39 26.66 6.34
C ASP A 153 -16.21 25.13 6.39
N ILE A 154 -17.28 24.39 6.70
CA ILE A 154 -17.27 22.91 6.68
C ILE A 154 -17.07 22.35 5.27
N THR A 155 -17.65 23.00 4.25
CA THR A 155 -17.51 22.57 2.86
C THR A 155 -16.10 22.83 2.34
N GLY A 156 -15.53 24.02 2.61
CA GLY A 156 -14.16 24.37 2.29
C GLY A 156 -13.15 23.41 2.96
N GLN A 157 -13.33 23.13 4.25
CA GLN A 157 -12.50 22.16 4.98
C GLN A 157 -12.58 20.74 4.39
N ARG A 158 -13.78 20.28 4.01
CA ARG A 158 -13.95 18.94 3.39
C ARG A 158 -13.28 18.86 2.02
N ILE A 159 -13.42 19.90 1.18
CA ILE A 159 -12.76 19.94 -0.13
C ILE A 159 -11.23 20.00 0.05
N ALA A 160 -10.72 20.86 0.94
CA ALA A 160 -9.30 20.95 1.25
C ALA A 160 -8.71 19.63 1.78
N LYS A 161 -9.50 18.82 2.49
CA LYS A 161 -9.09 17.46 2.89
C LYS A 161 -8.96 16.54 1.68
N VAL A 162 -9.95 16.54 0.78
CA VAL A 162 -9.91 15.75 -0.46
C VAL A 162 -8.73 16.14 -1.34
N VAL A 163 -8.49 17.44 -1.56
CA VAL A 163 -7.34 17.93 -2.34
C VAL A 163 -6.02 17.43 -1.74
N ARG A 164 -5.84 17.57 -0.42
CA ARG A 164 -4.61 17.08 0.24
C ARG A 164 -4.41 15.58 0.08
N THR A 165 -5.48 14.79 0.14
CA THR A 165 -5.39 13.34 -0.11
C THR A 165 -4.99 13.05 -1.55
N LEU A 166 -5.55 13.77 -2.53
CA LEU A 166 -5.16 13.62 -3.93
C LEU A 166 -3.69 13.98 -4.18
N LYS A 167 -3.20 15.08 -3.61
CA LYS A 167 -1.78 15.49 -3.68
C LYS A 167 -0.85 14.47 -3.02
N HIS A 168 -1.28 13.84 -1.92
CA HIS A 168 -0.51 12.77 -1.31
C HIS A 168 -0.42 11.52 -2.21
N LEU A 169 -1.53 11.16 -2.88
CA LEU A 169 -1.51 10.05 -3.84
C LEU A 169 -0.61 10.35 -5.04
N GLU A 170 -0.63 11.58 -5.54
CA GLU A 170 0.26 12.06 -6.61
C GLU A 170 1.74 11.89 -6.22
N ASN A 171 2.15 12.43 -5.07
CA ASN A 171 3.52 12.29 -4.57
C ASN A 171 3.95 10.81 -4.46
N ARG A 172 3.05 9.93 -4.01
CA ARG A 172 3.37 8.50 -3.89
C ARG A 172 3.54 7.81 -5.23
N ILE A 173 2.76 8.23 -6.23
CA ILE A 173 2.90 7.75 -7.61
C ILE A 173 4.22 8.25 -8.20
N ASP A 174 4.59 9.51 -7.97
CA ASP A 174 5.88 10.06 -8.40
C ASP A 174 7.07 9.33 -7.76
N GLU A 175 7.03 9.04 -6.46
CA GLU A 175 8.06 8.25 -5.76
C GLU A 175 8.19 6.85 -6.38
N LEU A 176 7.06 6.19 -6.67
CA LEU A 176 7.05 4.90 -7.35
C LEU A 176 7.70 5.02 -8.73
N LEU A 177 7.34 6.05 -9.50
CA LEU A 177 7.89 6.27 -10.83
C LEU A 177 9.37 6.60 -10.82
N ASP A 178 9.91 7.30 -9.82
CA ASP A 178 11.35 7.53 -9.71
C ASP A 178 12.08 6.21 -9.40
N VAL A 179 11.55 5.37 -8.50
CA VAL A 179 12.13 4.05 -8.20
C VAL A 179 12.14 3.13 -9.43
N PHE A 180 11.11 3.18 -10.27
CA PHE A 180 10.99 2.30 -11.45
C PHE A 180 11.57 2.90 -12.74
N GLY A 181 11.49 4.22 -12.92
CA GLY A 181 11.96 4.96 -14.10
C GLY A 181 13.46 5.25 -14.08
N ASN A 182 14.05 5.34 -12.89
CA ASN A 182 15.49 5.59 -12.70
C ASN A 182 16.29 4.30 -12.48
N ALA A 183 15.77 3.14 -12.91
CA ALA A 183 16.48 1.87 -12.87
C ALA A 183 17.26 1.61 -14.19
N PRO A 184 18.53 2.05 -14.35
CA PRO A 184 19.44 1.25 -15.15
C PRO A 184 19.56 -0.07 -14.40
N MET A 185 19.20 -1.19 -15.05
CA MET A 185 19.30 -2.56 -14.50
C MET A 185 20.49 -2.68 -13.53
N PRO A 186 20.28 -2.70 -12.19
CA PRO A 186 21.38 -2.88 -11.27
C PRO A 186 21.50 -4.37 -11.04
N THR A 187 22.54 -4.96 -11.61
CA THR A 187 23.22 -6.04 -10.90
C THR A 187 23.64 -5.47 -9.55
N THR A 188 23.25 -6.19 -8.49
CA THR A 188 23.66 -6.03 -7.09
C THR A 188 22.67 -5.29 -6.18
N THR A 189 22.00 -6.16 -5.43
CA THR A 189 21.32 -6.03 -4.14
C THR A 189 21.71 -4.83 -3.27
N THR A 190 20.73 -4.01 -2.93
CA THR A 190 20.64 -3.35 -1.62
C THR A 190 19.20 -3.40 -1.17
N GLU A 191 18.95 -4.21 -0.14
CA GLU A 191 17.72 -4.20 0.65
C GLU A 191 17.61 -2.83 1.32
N LYS A 192 16.61 -2.04 0.90
CA LYS A 192 16.09 -0.95 1.73
C LYS A 192 14.76 -1.44 2.28
N GLU A 193 14.72 -1.63 3.60
CA GLU A 193 13.50 -1.89 4.34
C GLU A 193 12.49 -0.79 4.03
N VAL A 194 11.32 -1.20 3.55
CA VAL A 194 10.18 -0.33 3.35
C VAL A 194 9.51 -0.22 4.72
N GLU A 195 9.72 0.88 5.43
CA GLU A 195 8.96 1.19 6.63
C GLU A 195 7.48 1.34 6.27
N ASP A 196 6.65 0.53 6.90
CA ASP A 196 5.19 0.60 6.86
C ASP A 196 4.75 1.83 7.65
N VAL A 197 4.58 2.97 6.97
CA VAL A 197 4.10 4.19 7.60
C VAL A 197 2.58 4.21 7.52
N SER A 198 1.94 3.79 8.61
CA SER A 198 0.50 3.90 8.83
C SER A 198 0.04 5.36 8.71
N LEU A 199 -1.03 5.58 7.94
CA LEU A 199 -1.71 6.88 7.79
C LEU A 199 -2.40 7.38 9.09
N GLU A 200 -2.24 6.66 10.21
CA GLU A 200 -2.97 6.90 11.46
C GLU A 200 -2.24 7.84 12.46
N ASP A 201 -1.00 8.22 12.17
CA ASP A 201 -0.11 8.91 13.13
C ASP A 201 -0.03 10.44 12.95
N ASP A 202 -0.67 11.03 11.93
CA ASP A 202 -0.75 12.49 11.85
C ASP A 202 -1.78 12.99 12.86
N GLU A 203 -1.33 13.35 14.07
CA GLU A 203 -2.16 13.89 15.15
C GLU A 203 -3.04 15.07 14.68
N ARG A 204 -2.61 15.82 13.66
CA ARG A 204 -3.44 16.91 13.09
C ARG A 204 -4.67 16.38 12.36
N LEU A 205 -4.64 15.18 11.78
CA LEU A 205 -5.83 14.54 11.18
C LEU A 205 -6.86 14.12 12.23
N LYS A 206 -6.43 13.80 13.45
CA LYS A 206 -7.32 13.50 14.59
C LYS A 206 -8.01 14.73 15.17
N LEU A 207 -7.45 15.92 14.93
CA LEU A 207 -7.99 17.22 15.37
C LEU A 207 -8.96 17.87 14.37
N LEU A 208 -9.03 17.40 13.11
CA LEU A 208 -10.02 17.87 12.13
C LEU A 208 -11.34 17.07 12.24
N ASN A 209 -12.10 17.34 13.31
CA ASN A 209 -13.47 16.84 13.45
C ASN A 209 -14.44 17.93 13.00
N GLY A 210 -14.87 17.86 11.73
CA GLY A 210 -16.07 18.59 11.29
C GLY A 210 -17.35 17.95 11.84
N PRO A 211 -18.51 18.64 11.79
CA PRO A 211 -19.78 18.06 12.17
C PRO A 211 -19.99 16.75 11.41
N ALA A 212 -20.36 15.71 12.14
CA ALA A 212 -20.52 14.41 11.55
C ALA A 212 -21.66 14.41 10.52
N LEU A 213 -21.57 13.50 9.55
CA LEU A 213 -22.63 13.26 8.57
C LEU A 213 -24.00 13.09 9.28
N PRO A 214 -25.13 13.47 8.64
CA PRO A 214 -26.45 13.28 9.24
C PRO A 214 -26.64 11.80 9.66
N GLY A 215 -26.78 11.55 10.96
CA GLY A 215 -26.86 10.21 11.56
C GLY A 215 -25.58 9.66 12.21
N ALA A 216 -24.44 10.36 12.07
CA ALA A 216 -23.18 10.05 12.76
C ALA A 216 -22.80 11.11 13.80
N ALA A 217 -23.63 12.15 13.98
CA ALA A 217 -23.43 13.20 14.97
C ALA A 217 -23.72 12.66 16.36
N ILE A 218 -22.79 12.93 17.29
CA ILE A 218 -23.06 12.78 18.73
C ILE A 218 -24.26 13.67 19.03
N ASP A 219 -25.31 13.06 19.58
CA ASP A 219 -26.55 13.77 19.86
C ASP A 219 -26.34 14.74 21.03
N GLN A 220 -27.10 15.84 21.09
CA GLN A 220 -26.88 16.91 22.07
C GLN A 220 -26.93 16.37 23.52
N ASP A 221 -27.77 15.37 23.78
CA ASP A 221 -27.87 14.67 25.07
C ASP A 221 -26.56 13.95 25.50
N GLN A 222 -25.74 13.54 24.54
CA GLN A 222 -24.44 12.92 24.80
C GLN A 222 -23.36 13.97 25.05
N ILE A 223 -23.45 15.14 24.41
CA ILE A 223 -22.58 16.29 24.67
C ILE A 223 -22.78 16.79 26.10
N ASP A 224 -24.04 16.91 26.52
CA ASP A 224 -24.39 17.35 27.87
C ASP A 224 -23.91 16.36 28.94
N LYS A 225 -23.91 15.05 28.64
CA LYS A 225 -23.32 14.02 29.51
C LYS A 225 -21.81 14.11 29.62
N LEU A 226 -21.11 14.33 28.51
CA LEU A 226 -19.66 14.47 28.50
C LEU A 226 -19.21 15.71 29.28
N LEU A 227 -19.94 16.82 29.15
CA LEU A 227 -19.66 18.04 29.90
C LEU A 227 -19.94 17.87 31.40
N ALA A 228 -21.02 17.16 31.78
CA ALA A 228 -21.32 16.87 33.18
C ALA A 228 -20.29 15.94 33.84
N ASP A 229 -19.65 15.04 33.08
CA ASP A 229 -18.59 14.16 33.58
C ASP A 229 -17.23 14.88 33.74
N LEU A 230 -17.04 16.01 33.04
CA LEU A 230 -15.84 16.86 33.13
C LEU A 230 -15.89 17.86 34.30
N ASP A 231 -17.08 18.15 34.83
CA ASP A 231 -17.31 19.04 35.97
C ASP A 231 -17.31 18.31 37.34
N ASN A 232 -16.90 17.03 37.36
CA ASN A 232 -16.82 16.16 38.54
C ASN A 232 -15.39 15.71 38.82
#